data_AF-A0A3D1H4C3-F1
#
_entry.id   AF-A0A3D1H4C3-F1
#
_cell.length_a   1.000
_cell.length_b   1.000
_cell.length_c   1.000
_cell.angle_alpha   90.00
_cell.angle_beta   90.00
_cell.angle_gamma   90.00
#
_symmetry.space_group_name_H-M   'P 1'
#
loop_
_entity.id
_entity.type
_entity.pdbx_description
1 polymer ?
#
loop_
_entity_poly.entity_id
_entity_poly.type
_entity_poly.pdbx_seq_one_letter_code
_entity_poly.pdbx_strand_id
1 'polypeptide(L)'
;MFYPKSIASKLGFDLVLEKVAQFCETSKGLSHIGRIRSTDNHDQIIMWLQQTNEVLQIIEKGDLSFSLALDFDLQEKAARSLGFFYEIEDIKNIQSLLLVLQRVLVFLEAKATEYPNIATLFQGIAPDFELITTIDQIIG
;
A
#
# COMPACT_ATOMS: atom_id res chain seq x y z
N MET A 1 35.20 -1.09 -12.37
CA MET A 1 35.10 -2.55 -12.14
C MET A 1 34.03 -3.07 -13.08
N PHE A 2 34.40 -3.76 -14.16
CA PHE A 2 33.54 -4.09 -15.31
C PHE A 2 32.74 -5.40 -15.17
N TYR A 3 32.74 -6.02 -13.98
CA TYR A 3 32.00 -7.24 -13.72
C TYR A 3 30.83 -6.98 -12.77
N PRO A 4 29.62 -7.47 -13.08
CA PRO A 4 28.50 -7.38 -12.16
C PRO A 4 28.84 -8.10 -10.85
N LYS A 5 28.48 -7.47 -9.72
CA LYS A 5 28.79 -7.99 -8.37
C LYS A 5 27.92 -9.19 -7.97
N SER A 6 26.83 -9.44 -8.70
CA SER A 6 25.88 -10.54 -8.45
C SER A 6 25.18 -10.97 -9.73
N ILE A 7 24.58 -12.17 -9.70
CA ILE A 7 23.71 -12.65 -10.80
C ILE A 7 22.49 -11.72 -10.99
N ALA A 8 21.97 -11.15 -9.89
CA ALA A 8 20.86 -10.21 -9.93
C ALA A 8 21.22 -8.95 -10.74
N SER A 9 22.42 -8.41 -10.51
CA SER A 9 22.94 -7.26 -11.24
C SER A 9 23.22 -7.60 -12.72
N LYS A 10 23.71 -8.82 -12.99
CA LYS A 10 23.90 -9.31 -14.37
C LYS A 10 22.59 -9.45 -15.13
N LEU A 11 21.51 -9.87 -14.46
CA LEU A 11 20.17 -10.01 -15.04
C LEU A 11 19.38 -8.69 -15.07
N GLY A 12 19.93 -7.60 -14.51
CA GLY A 12 19.31 -6.28 -14.54
C GLY A 12 18.18 -6.09 -13.52
N PHE A 13 18.09 -6.91 -12.47
CA PHE A 13 17.08 -6.74 -11.43
C PHE A 13 17.18 -5.38 -10.72
N ASP A 14 18.39 -4.85 -10.58
CA ASP A 14 18.62 -3.51 -10.02
C ASP A 14 17.84 -2.44 -10.81
N LEU A 15 17.80 -2.55 -12.15
CA LEU A 15 17.07 -1.62 -13.03
C LEU A 15 15.56 -1.77 -12.88
N VAL A 16 15.08 -3.01 -12.70
CA VAL A 16 13.65 -3.26 -12.46
C VAL A 16 13.22 -2.61 -11.15
N LEU A 17 13.99 -2.78 -10.07
CA LEU A 17 13.70 -2.16 -8.78
C LEU A 17 13.75 -0.64 -8.85
N GLU A 18 14.71 -0.06 -9.58
CA GLU A 18 14.77 1.38 -9.82
C GLU A 18 13.52 1.89 -10.55
N LYS A 19 13.02 1.14 -11.54
CA LYS A 19 11.78 1.49 -12.24
C LYS A 19 10.55 1.36 -11.35
N VAL A 20 10.42 0.29 -10.58
CA VAL A 20 9.30 0.12 -9.64
C VAL A 20 9.29 1.24 -8.59
N ALA A 21 10.46 1.67 -8.11
CA ALA A 21 10.58 2.77 -7.16
C ALA A 21 9.98 4.09 -7.71
N GLN A 22 10.06 4.34 -9.02
CA GLN A 22 9.47 5.53 -9.67
C GLN A 22 7.94 5.53 -9.65
N PHE A 23 7.30 4.36 -9.46
CA PHE A 23 5.85 4.21 -9.37
C PHE A 23 5.33 4.14 -7.92
N CYS A 24 6.20 4.23 -6.91
CA CYS A 24 5.77 4.23 -5.51
C CYS A 24 5.22 5.61 -5.11
N GLU A 25 3.96 5.66 -4.67
CA GLU A 25 3.31 6.90 -4.22
C GLU A 25 3.64 7.28 -2.77
N THR A 26 4.06 6.31 -1.94
CA THR A 26 4.28 6.51 -0.51
C THR A 26 5.74 6.25 -0.11
N SER A 27 6.22 6.96 0.92
CA SER A 27 7.58 6.73 1.45
C SER A 27 7.75 5.30 1.99
N LYS A 28 6.68 4.73 2.55
CA LYS A 28 6.64 3.34 3.02
C LYS A 28 6.81 2.36 1.86
N GLY A 29 6.07 2.53 0.77
CA GLY A 29 6.23 1.73 -0.45
C GLY A 29 7.66 1.79 -0.97
N LEU A 30 8.24 2.99 -1.05
CA LEU A 30 9.63 3.19 -1.46
C LEU A 30 10.62 2.49 -0.51
N SER A 31 10.40 2.58 0.81
CA SER A 31 11.21 1.86 1.79
C SER A 31 11.10 0.35 1.66
N HIS A 32 9.96 -0.19 1.23
CA HIS A 32 9.80 -1.62 0.96
C HIS A 32 10.67 -2.04 -0.23
N ILE A 33 10.68 -1.26 -1.33
CA ILE A 33 11.53 -1.54 -2.50
C ILE A 33 13.01 -1.61 -2.13
N GLY A 34 13.51 -0.68 -1.32
CA GLY A 34 14.91 -0.68 -0.87
C GLY A 34 15.31 -1.90 -0.01
N ARG A 35 14.33 -2.59 0.58
CA ARG A 35 14.53 -3.77 1.43
C ARG A 35 14.31 -5.09 0.68
N ILE A 36 13.87 -5.06 -0.57
CA ILE A 36 13.71 -6.28 -1.38
C ILE A 36 15.06 -6.99 -1.50
N ARG A 37 15.07 -8.28 -1.20
CA ARG A 37 16.21 -9.18 -1.35
C ARG A 37 15.73 -10.45 -2.02
N SER A 38 16.61 -11.09 -2.78
CA SER A 38 16.35 -12.43 -3.29
C SER A 38 16.13 -13.38 -2.12
N THR A 39 15.11 -14.22 -2.23
CA THR A 39 14.80 -15.31 -1.30
C THR A 39 14.82 -16.62 -2.08
N ASP A 40 15.17 -17.72 -1.41
CA ASP A 40 15.06 -19.09 -1.91
C ASP A 40 13.80 -19.79 -1.37
N ASN A 41 13.00 -19.10 -0.54
CA ASN A 41 11.75 -19.61 -0.04
C ASN A 41 10.70 -19.66 -1.15
N HIS A 42 10.49 -20.87 -1.69
CA HIS A 42 9.55 -21.13 -2.76
C HIS A 42 8.12 -20.67 -2.45
N ASP A 43 7.60 -20.98 -1.26
CA ASP A 43 6.21 -20.67 -0.90
C ASP A 43 5.99 -19.16 -0.81
N GLN A 44 6.98 -18.44 -0.30
CA GLN A 44 6.96 -16.98 -0.25
C GLN A 44 6.97 -16.36 -1.65
N ILE A 45 7.76 -16.91 -2.58
CA ILE A 45 7.81 -16.45 -3.98
C ILE A 45 6.44 -16.68 -4.65
N ILE A 46 5.86 -17.87 -4.51
CA ILE A 46 4.56 -18.19 -5.11
C ILE A 46 3.47 -17.26 -4.57
N MET A 47 3.44 -17.04 -3.25
CA MET A 47 2.49 -16.14 -2.62
C MET A 47 2.60 -14.71 -3.20
N TRP A 48 3.82 -14.15 -3.27
CA TRP A 48 4.01 -12.80 -3.82
C TRP A 48 3.63 -12.70 -5.30
N LEU A 49 3.94 -13.72 -6.11
CA LEU A 49 3.55 -13.76 -7.52
C LEU A 49 2.03 -13.80 -7.67
N GLN A 50 1.34 -14.61 -6.86
CA GLN A 50 -0.12 -14.69 -6.87
C GLN A 50 -0.77 -13.37 -6.46
N GLN A 51 -0.31 -12.76 -5.36
CA GLN A 51 -0.78 -11.45 -4.91
C GLN A 51 -0.55 -10.36 -5.98
N THR A 52 0.64 -10.34 -6.58
CA THR A 52 0.97 -9.36 -7.65
C THR A 52 0.08 -9.56 -8.87
N ASN A 53 -0.17 -10.81 -9.26
CA ASN A 53 -1.03 -11.14 -10.40
C ASN A 53 -2.50 -10.75 -10.14
N GLU A 54 -3.02 -10.94 -8.92
CA GLU A 54 -4.36 -10.48 -8.55
C GLU A 54 -4.47 -8.95 -8.61
N VAL A 55 -3.48 -8.21 -8.10
CA VAL A 55 -3.43 -6.74 -8.23
C VAL A 55 -3.46 -6.31 -9.69
N LEU A 56 -2.65 -6.96 -10.54
CA LEU A 56 -2.62 -6.66 -11.97
C LEU A 56 -3.99 -6.85 -12.61
N GLN A 57 -4.66 -7.97 -12.33
CA GLN A 57 -6.01 -8.24 -12.85
C GLN A 57 -7.04 -7.20 -12.41
N ILE A 58 -7.00 -6.78 -11.14
CA ILE A 58 -7.88 -5.74 -10.60
C ILE A 58 -7.69 -4.42 -11.36
N ILE A 59 -6.42 -4.04 -11.61
CA ILE A 59 -6.07 -2.81 -12.34
C ILE A 59 -6.50 -2.91 -13.81
N GLU A 60 -6.20 -4.02 -14.49
CA GLU A 60 -6.52 -4.22 -15.92
C GLU A 60 -8.03 -4.25 -16.20
N LYS A 61 -8.81 -4.83 -15.29
CA LYS A 61 -10.29 -4.82 -15.39
C LYS A 61 -10.89 -3.46 -15.04
N GLY A 62 -10.12 -2.59 -14.37
CA GLY A 62 -10.63 -1.35 -13.79
C GLY A 62 -11.60 -1.58 -12.62
N ASP A 63 -11.52 -2.75 -11.98
CA ASP A 63 -12.42 -3.16 -10.90
C ASP A 63 -12.23 -2.28 -9.65
N LEU A 64 -11.00 -1.82 -9.41
CA LEU A 64 -10.66 -0.95 -8.30
C LEU A 64 -9.53 0.00 -8.70
N SER A 65 -9.78 1.30 -8.60
CA SER A 65 -8.77 2.34 -8.68
C SER A 65 -8.65 3.02 -7.32
N PHE A 66 -7.44 3.06 -6.79
CA PHE A 66 -7.10 3.79 -5.58
C PHE A 66 -5.72 4.44 -5.77
N SER A 67 -5.62 5.70 -5.37
CA SER A 67 -4.35 6.41 -5.21
C SER A 67 -4.28 6.84 -3.75
N LEU A 68 -3.15 6.55 -3.11
CA LEU A 68 -2.93 6.85 -1.70
C LEU A 68 -1.94 8.01 -1.64
N ALA A 69 -2.46 9.23 -1.73
CA ALA A 69 -1.64 10.44 -1.66
C ALA A 69 -1.10 10.74 -0.25
N LEU A 70 -1.63 10.07 0.79
CA LEU A 70 -1.26 10.32 2.18
C LEU A 70 -0.25 9.30 2.69
N ASP A 71 0.87 9.80 3.20
CA ASP A 71 1.82 9.02 3.97
C ASP A 71 1.36 8.89 5.43
N PHE A 72 0.66 7.79 5.73
CA PHE A 72 0.11 7.54 7.06
C PHE A 72 1.18 7.50 8.16
N ASP A 73 2.40 7.02 7.86
CA ASP A 73 3.46 6.91 8.88
C ASP A 73 3.94 8.30 9.36
N LEU A 74 3.86 9.32 8.52
CA LEU A 74 4.15 10.70 8.92
C LEU A 74 3.05 11.27 9.83
N GLN A 75 1.79 11.02 9.46
CA GLN A 75 0.64 11.47 10.25
C GLN A 75 0.64 10.77 11.62
N GLU A 76 0.83 9.46 11.66
CA GLU A 76 0.92 8.67 12.89
C GLU A 76 1.98 9.21 13.87
N LYS A 77 3.15 9.59 13.37
CA LYS A 77 4.20 10.22 14.17
C LYS A 77 3.80 11.61 14.69
N ALA A 78 3.13 12.40 13.86
CA ALA A 78 2.65 13.72 14.24
C ALA A 78 1.62 13.62 15.37
N ALA A 79 0.63 12.72 15.27
CA ALA A 79 -0.37 12.46 16.32
C ALA A 79 0.24 12.07 17.68
N ARG A 80 1.39 11.41 17.71
CA ARG A 80 2.08 11.04 18.96
C ARG A 80 2.76 12.21 19.65
N SER A 81 2.95 13.33 18.96
CA SER A 81 3.66 14.48 19.51
C SER A 81 2.77 15.24 20.49
N LEU A 82 3.25 15.44 21.72
CA LEU A 82 2.50 16.15 22.75
C LEU A 82 2.23 17.60 22.32
N GLY A 83 0.97 18.02 22.41
CA GLY A 83 0.54 19.37 22.03
C GLY A 83 0.44 19.61 20.52
N PHE A 84 0.57 18.56 19.71
CA PHE A 84 0.34 18.63 18.28
C PHE A 84 -1.16 18.64 17.97
N PHE A 85 -1.56 19.51 17.05
CA PHE A 85 -2.90 19.58 16.50
C PHE A 85 -2.80 19.49 14.99
N TYR A 86 -3.67 18.70 14.37
CA TYR A 86 -3.76 18.64 12.92
C TYR A 86 -4.41 19.90 12.39
N GLU A 87 -3.88 20.39 11.27
CA GLU A 87 -4.58 21.37 10.45
C GLU A 87 -5.79 20.72 9.77
N ILE A 88 -6.79 21.52 9.41
CA ILE A 88 -8.02 21.03 8.76
C ILE A 88 -7.72 20.23 7.48
N GLU A 89 -6.69 20.65 6.73
CA GLU A 89 -6.26 19.97 5.51
C GLU A 89 -5.71 18.56 5.78
N ASP A 90 -4.92 18.38 6.83
CA ASP A 90 -4.42 17.06 7.25
C ASP A 90 -5.57 16.14 7.69
N ILE A 91 -6.55 16.68 8.41
CA ILE A 91 -7.73 15.92 8.83
C ILE A 91 -8.53 15.45 7.60
N LYS A 92 -8.71 16.31 6.59
CA LYS A 92 -9.36 15.93 5.31
C LYS A 92 -8.57 14.87 4.54
N ASN A 93 -7.24 14.92 4.58
CA ASN A 93 -6.40 13.90 3.96
C ASN A 93 -6.56 12.55 4.69
N ILE A 94 -6.58 12.55 6.03
CA ILE A 94 -6.84 11.35 6.84
C ILE A 94 -8.24 10.78 6.54
N GLN A 95 -9.26 11.63 6.43
CA GLN A 95 -10.61 11.20 6.06
C GLN A 95 -10.64 10.55 4.66
N SER A 96 -9.96 11.15 3.69
CA SER A 96 -9.85 10.61 2.33
C SER A 96 -9.16 9.24 2.32
N LEU A 97 -8.12 9.05 3.13
CA LEU A 97 -7.47 7.75 3.32
C LEU A 97 -8.46 6.71 3.87
N LEU A 98 -9.22 7.06 4.91
CA LEU A 98 -10.20 6.15 5.52
C LEU A 98 -11.29 5.74 4.51
N LEU A 99 -11.79 6.68 3.69
CA LEU A 99 -12.76 6.40 2.63
C LEU A 99 -12.19 5.44 1.57
N VAL A 100 -10.94 5.64 1.15
CA VAL A 100 -10.27 4.72 0.21
C VAL A 100 -10.14 3.33 0.83
N LEU A 101 -9.68 3.25 2.08
CA LEU A 101 -9.51 1.99 2.78
C LEU A 101 -10.85 1.25 2.96
N GLN A 102 -11.92 1.98 3.29
CA GLN A 102 -13.28 1.41 3.36
C GLN A 102 -13.70 0.80 2.03
N ARG A 103 -13.50 1.52 0.92
CA ARG A 103 -13.81 1.02 -0.43
C ARG A 103 -13.01 -0.24 -0.78
N VAL A 104 -11.72 -0.27 -0.45
CA VAL A 104 -10.85 -1.43 -0.67
C VAL A 104 -11.37 -2.63 0.12
N LEU A 105 -11.66 -2.47 1.42
CA LEU A 105 -12.14 -3.58 2.26
C LEU A 105 -13.48 -4.13 1.76
N VAL A 106 -14.45 -3.26 1.45
CA VAL A 106 -15.76 -3.68 0.91
C VAL A 106 -15.61 -4.40 -0.43
N PHE A 107 -14.73 -3.90 -1.31
CA PHE A 107 -14.43 -4.55 -2.57
C PHE A 107 -13.84 -5.95 -2.37
N LEU A 108 -12.84 -6.08 -1.50
CA LEU A 108 -12.16 -7.34 -1.24
C LEU A 108 -13.07 -8.34 -0.54
N GLU A 109 -14.00 -7.90 0.31
CA GLU A 109 -15.01 -8.77 0.91
C GLU A 109 -15.96 -9.33 -0.16
N ALA A 110 -16.45 -8.47 -1.07
CA ALA A 110 -17.34 -8.88 -2.16
C ALA A 110 -16.66 -9.78 -3.20
N LYS A 111 -15.34 -9.62 -3.37
CA LYS A 111 -14.53 -10.33 -4.37
C LYS A 111 -13.56 -11.35 -3.77
N ALA A 112 -13.72 -11.73 -2.50
CA ALA A 112 -12.79 -12.61 -1.80
C ALA A 112 -12.59 -13.97 -2.49
N THR A 113 -13.60 -14.47 -3.21
CA THR A 113 -13.48 -15.72 -3.98
C THR A 113 -12.70 -15.55 -5.28
N GLU A 114 -12.71 -14.34 -5.87
CA GLU A 114 -12.01 -14.02 -7.12
C GLU A 114 -10.56 -13.59 -6.86
N TYR A 115 -10.31 -12.89 -5.74
CA TYR A 115 -9.00 -12.39 -5.33
C TYR A 115 -8.64 -12.85 -3.89
N PRO A 116 -8.50 -14.16 -3.66
CA PRO A 116 -8.29 -14.69 -2.31
C PRO A 116 -6.92 -14.31 -1.72
N ASN A 117 -5.85 -14.24 -2.52
CA ASN A 117 -4.51 -14.03 -1.98
C ASN A 117 -4.33 -12.60 -1.48
N ILE A 118 -4.87 -11.61 -2.18
CA ILE A 118 -4.84 -10.22 -1.72
C ILE A 118 -5.81 -10.00 -0.56
N ALA A 119 -6.98 -10.68 -0.53
CA ALA A 119 -7.90 -10.58 0.59
C ALA A 119 -7.23 -11.01 1.91
N THR A 120 -6.33 -11.99 1.89
CA THR A 120 -5.56 -12.38 3.09
C THR A 120 -4.68 -11.26 3.65
N LEU A 121 -4.16 -10.35 2.81
CA LEU A 121 -3.33 -9.23 3.28
C LEU A 121 -4.12 -8.22 4.12
N PHE A 122 -5.43 -8.16 3.92
CA PHE A 122 -6.33 -7.24 4.61
C PHE A 122 -7.10 -7.93 5.76
N GLN A 123 -6.87 -9.22 6.00
CA GLN A 123 -7.47 -9.92 7.12
C GLN A 123 -7.00 -9.32 8.46
N GLY A 124 -7.97 -8.99 9.31
CA GLY A 124 -7.70 -8.40 10.63
C GLY A 124 -7.48 -6.88 10.63
N ILE A 125 -7.55 -6.22 9.47
CA ILE A 125 -7.60 -4.76 9.41
C ILE A 125 -9.02 -4.31 9.74
N ALA A 126 -9.20 -3.68 10.90
CA ALA A 126 -10.47 -3.12 11.36
C ALA A 126 -10.29 -1.64 11.73
N PRO A 127 -10.22 -0.74 10.73
CA PRO A 127 -10.14 0.69 10.97
C PRO A 127 -11.45 1.19 11.58
N ASP A 128 -11.35 2.20 12.44
CA ASP A 128 -12.54 2.88 12.94
C ASP A 128 -13.09 3.82 11.85
N PHE A 129 -14.15 3.37 11.17
CA PHE A 129 -14.81 4.16 10.15
C PHE A 129 -15.79 5.20 10.73
N GLU A 130 -16.10 5.18 12.03
CA GLU A 130 -16.89 6.25 12.67
C GLU A 130 -16.14 7.59 12.67
N LEU A 131 -14.80 7.53 12.57
CA LEU A 131 -13.95 8.71 12.38
C LEU A 131 -14.32 9.50 11.11
N ILE A 132 -14.76 8.85 10.05
CA ILE A 132 -15.20 9.55 8.83
C ILE A 132 -16.37 10.46 9.16
N THR A 133 -17.38 9.92 9.85
CA THR A 133 -18.60 10.65 10.24
C THR A 133 -18.31 11.73 11.27
N THR A 134 -17.39 11.46 12.20
CA THR A 134 -16.96 12.43 13.22
C THR A 134 -16.25 13.62 12.58
N ILE A 135 -15.38 13.38 11.61
CA ILE A 135 -14.70 14.43 10.86
C ILE A 135 -15.70 15.30 10.09
N ASP A 136 -16.68 14.67 9.42
CA ASP A 136 -17.75 15.39 8.69
C ASP A 136 -18.55 16.33 9.59
N GLN A 137 -18.83 15.93 10.85
CA GLN A 137 -19.57 16.77 11.80
C GLN A 137 -18.77 17.99 12.29
N ILE A 138 -17.44 17.91 12.31
CA ILE A 138 -16.55 18.97 12.82
C ILE A 138 -16.17 19.95 11.70
N ILE A 139 -15.95 19.45 10.49
CA ILE A 139 -15.48 20.24 9.34
C ILE A 139 -16.67 20.77 8.50
N GLY A 140 -17.85 20.15 8.63
CA GLY A 140 -19.08 20.47 7.89
C GLY A 140 -19.62 21.88 8.09
#